data_AF-A0A349EHQ4-F1
#
_entry.id   AF-A0A349EHQ4-F1
#
_cell.length_a   1.000
_cell.length_b   1.000
_cell.length_c   1.000
_cell.angle_alpha   90.00
_cell.angle_beta   90.00
_cell.angle_gamma   90.00
#
_symmetry.space_group_name_H-M   'P 1'
#
loop_
_entity.id
_entity.type
_entity.pdbx_description
1 polymer ?
#
loop_
_entity_poly.entity_id
_entity_poly.type
_entity_poly.pdbx_seq_one_letter_code
_entity_poly.pdbx_strand_id
1 'polypeptide(L)'
;MMNCVITENRVISLGIRGIGCLWICTAGALAALPIPESEMVALEQTLVQDGDQDTSPISARRTLKNSVRKGLALVDASPEASNRFDVLGIVFQCQKRLIAVDTTEQNRTALFETCEKLAMAPDTYAALRLEADILLSDRDLSAKDATLATRAEALAALI
;
A
#
# COMPACT_ATOMS: atom_id res chain seq x y z
N MET A 1 23.99 -58.63 31.58
CA MET A 1 23.87 -57.38 30.79
C MET A 1 24.51 -56.28 31.62
N MET A 2 25.81 -56.09 31.44
CA MET A 2 26.67 -55.19 32.22
C MET A 2 27.97 -54.95 31.45
N ASN A 3 28.41 -53.68 31.49
CA ASN A 3 29.77 -53.14 31.47
C ASN A 3 30.67 -53.28 30.23
N CYS A 4 31.25 -52.15 29.78
CA CYS A 4 32.69 -51.80 29.81
C CYS A 4 32.89 -50.49 28.99
N VAL A 5 33.14 -49.30 29.57
CA VAL A 5 34.40 -48.77 30.16
C VAL A 5 35.52 -48.50 29.12
N ILE A 6 35.76 -47.19 28.87
CA ILE A 6 37.04 -46.41 28.86
C ILE A 6 38.18 -46.93 27.90
N THR A 7 38.90 -46.17 27.06
CA THR A 7 39.74 -44.97 27.29
C THR A 7 40.37 -44.42 25.97
N GLU A 8 40.64 -43.10 25.93
CA GLU A 8 41.85 -42.42 25.37
C GLU A 8 42.18 -42.50 23.84
N ASN A 9 42.82 -41.54 23.15
CA ASN A 9 43.48 -40.28 23.50
C ASN A 9 43.75 -39.48 22.20
N ARG A 10 43.75 -38.14 22.32
CA ARG A 10 44.60 -37.13 21.65
C ARG A 10 43.88 -35.97 20.94
N VAL A 11 43.80 -34.91 21.73
CA VAL A 11 43.76 -33.50 21.35
C VAL A 11 45.04 -33.15 20.58
N ILE A 12 44.91 -32.58 19.38
CA ILE A 12 45.91 -31.67 18.81
C ILE A 12 45.16 -30.42 18.37
N SER A 13 45.22 -29.42 19.23
CA SER A 13 44.97 -28.03 18.92
C SER A 13 46.16 -27.49 18.12
N LEU A 14 45.89 -26.93 16.94
CA LEU A 14 46.77 -25.93 16.34
C LEU A 14 45.88 -24.87 15.70
N GLY A 15 45.85 -23.69 16.31
CA GLY A 15 45.17 -22.54 15.74
C GLY A 15 45.97 -21.93 14.61
N ILE A 16 45.29 -21.26 13.68
CA ILE A 16 45.78 -20.06 13.00
C ILE A 16 44.58 -19.14 12.79
N ARG A 17 44.80 -17.88 13.16
CA ARG A 17 43.92 -16.74 13.05
C ARG A 17 43.89 -16.24 11.61
N GLY A 18 42.69 -15.87 11.14
CA GLY A 18 42.47 -14.73 10.25
C GLY A 18 42.90 -14.91 8.80
N ILE A 19 41.92 -14.93 7.91
CA ILE A 19 41.88 -14.12 6.68
C ILE A 19 40.40 -14.00 6.34
N GLY A 20 39.96 -12.76 6.17
CA GLY A 20 38.56 -12.37 6.07
C GLY A 20 37.83 -13.15 4.99
N CYS A 21 36.72 -13.76 5.39
CA CYS A 21 35.67 -14.08 4.46
C CYS A 21 35.11 -12.73 4.01
N LEU A 22 35.67 -12.19 2.93
CA LEU A 22 35.09 -11.11 2.14
C LEU A 22 33.78 -11.66 1.57
N TRP A 23 32.76 -11.70 2.43
CA TRP A 23 31.38 -11.87 2.02
C TRP A 23 31.05 -10.60 1.25
N ILE A 24 31.28 -10.68 -0.06
CA ILE A 24 30.76 -9.70 -1.00
C ILE A 24 29.25 -9.75 -0.83
N CYS A 25 28.72 -8.82 -0.03
CA CYS A 25 27.32 -8.43 -0.08
C CYS A 25 27.09 -7.80 -1.45
N THR A 26 26.90 -8.63 -2.48
CA THR A 26 26.15 -8.22 -3.65
C THR A 26 24.72 -7.99 -3.19
N ALA A 27 24.47 -6.78 -2.68
CA ALA A 27 23.15 -6.20 -2.62
C ALA A 27 22.71 -5.94 -4.08
N GLY A 28 22.43 -7.01 -4.81
CA GLY A 28 21.56 -6.92 -5.96
C GLY A 28 20.22 -6.47 -5.41
N ALA A 29 19.83 -5.23 -5.71
CA ALA A 29 18.47 -4.80 -5.55
C ALA A 29 17.62 -5.76 -6.38
N LEU A 30 17.10 -6.83 -5.75
CA LEU A 30 15.97 -7.56 -6.31
C LEU A 30 14.86 -6.53 -6.32
N ALA A 31 14.60 -5.96 -7.48
CA ALA A 31 13.37 -5.24 -7.73
C ALA A 31 12.24 -6.10 -7.14
N ALA A 32 11.49 -5.54 -6.18
CA ALA A 32 10.42 -6.28 -5.56
C ALA A 32 9.49 -6.81 -6.64
N LEU A 33 9.09 -8.07 -6.48
CA LEU A 33 8.23 -8.72 -7.48
C LEU A 33 6.99 -7.86 -7.69
N PRO A 34 6.62 -7.58 -8.95
CA PRO A 34 5.43 -6.80 -9.23
C PRO A 34 4.20 -7.53 -8.69
N ILE A 35 3.22 -6.75 -8.24
CA ILE A 35 1.93 -7.29 -7.80
C ILE A 35 1.27 -7.99 -9.00
N PRO A 36 0.74 -9.22 -8.87
CA PRO A 36 0.18 -9.96 -9.99
C PRO A 36 -0.97 -9.19 -10.69
N GLU A 37 -0.90 -9.07 -12.01
CA GLU A 37 -1.91 -8.38 -12.81
C GLU A 37 -3.31 -8.98 -12.65
N SER A 38 -3.41 -10.31 -12.46
CA SER A 38 -4.69 -10.98 -12.21
C SER A 38 -5.40 -10.46 -10.95
N GLU A 39 -4.65 -10.04 -9.94
CA GLU A 39 -5.22 -9.46 -8.72
C GLU A 39 -5.72 -8.02 -8.96
N MET A 40 -4.99 -7.25 -9.77
CA MET A 40 -5.40 -5.91 -10.18
C MET A 40 -6.70 -5.96 -11.00
N VAL A 41 -6.75 -6.82 -12.01
CA VAL A 41 -7.95 -7.03 -12.85
C VAL A 41 -9.15 -7.44 -11.99
N ALA A 42 -8.95 -8.33 -11.01
CA ALA A 42 -10.02 -8.73 -10.09
C ALA A 42 -10.53 -7.55 -9.23
N LEU A 43 -9.63 -6.66 -8.78
CA LEU A 43 -10.01 -5.44 -8.05
C LEU A 43 -10.76 -4.45 -8.95
N GLU A 44 -10.31 -4.23 -10.19
CA GLU A 44 -10.96 -3.35 -11.16
C GLU A 44 -12.36 -3.84 -11.55
N GLN A 45 -12.52 -5.15 -11.75
CA GLN A 45 -13.83 -5.76 -12.01
C GLN A 45 -14.84 -5.45 -10.91
N THR A 46 -14.39 -5.31 -9.66
CA THR A 46 -15.27 -4.91 -8.56
C THR A 46 -15.83 -3.50 -8.78
N LEU A 47 -15.01 -2.56 -9.26
CA LEU A 47 -15.47 -1.21 -9.60
C LEU A 47 -16.45 -1.22 -10.77
N VAL A 48 -16.34 -2.15 -11.71
CA VAL A 48 -17.32 -2.26 -12.80
C VAL A 48 -18.66 -2.79 -12.26
N GLN A 49 -18.60 -3.86 -11.45
CA GLN A 49 -19.79 -4.54 -10.92
C GLN A 49 -20.57 -3.69 -9.90
N ASP A 50 -19.90 -2.93 -9.04
CA ASP A 50 -20.57 -2.05 -8.08
C ASP A 50 -21.29 -0.86 -8.77
N GLY A 51 -20.99 -0.58 -10.04
CA GLY A 51 -21.70 0.43 -10.83
C GLY A 51 -23.06 -0.05 -11.37
N ASP A 52 -23.35 -1.35 -11.24
CA ASP A 52 -24.57 -1.95 -11.74
C ASP A 52 -25.76 -1.63 -10.81
N GLN A 53 -26.85 -1.14 -11.40
CA GLN A 53 -27.99 -0.58 -10.66
C GLN A 53 -28.78 -1.63 -9.86
N ASP A 54 -28.52 -2.91 -10.13
CA ASP A 54 -29.19 -4.04 -9.49
C ASP A 54 -28.57 -4.45 -8.14
N THR A 55 -27.46 -3.83 -7.74
CA THR A 55 -26.76 -4.19 -6.50
C THR A 55 -27.33 -3.46 -5.29
N SER A 56 -27.70 -4.20 -4.23
CA SER A 56 -28.18 -3.59 -2.99
C SER A 56 -27.09 -2.70 -2.32
N PRO A 57 -27.46 -1.62 -1.61
CA PRO A 57 -26.48 -0.78 -0.91
C PRO A 57 -25.61 -1.53 0.10
N ILE A 58 -26.18 -2.55 0.77
CA ILE A 58 -25.47 -3.37 1.75
C ILE A 58 -24.43 -4.25 1.06
N SER A 59 -24.78 -4.88 -0.06
CA SER A 59 -23.84 -5.69 -0.83
C SER A 59 -22.73 -4.83 -1.42
N ALA A 60 -23.06 -3.67 -2.01
CA ALA A 60 -22.07 -2.73 -2.55
C ALA A 60 -21.07 -2.29 -1.47
N ARG A 61 -21.56 -1.88 -0.28
CA ARG A 61 -20.69 -1.52 0.85
C ARG A 61 -19.75 -2.66 1.24
N ARG A 62 -20.26 -3.89 1.37
CA ARG A 62 -19.44 -5.06 1.75
C ARG A 62 -18.37 -5.35 0.70
N THR A 63 -18.75 -5.31 -0.57
CA THR A 63 -17.88 -5.54 -1.71
C THR A 63 -16.75 -4.51 -1.75
N LEU A 64 -17.07 -3.22 -1.69
CA LEU A 64 -16.08 -2.13 -1.64
C LEU A 64 -15.11 -2.27 -0.45
N LYS A 65 -15.61 -2.57 0.76
CA LYS A 65 -14.75 -2.77 1.94
C LYS A 65 -13.81 -3.97 1.78
N ASN A 66 -14.28 -5.04 1.15
CA ASN A 66 -13.44 -6.20 0.86
C ASN A 66 -12.34 -5.87 -0.15
N SER A 67 -12.66 -5.13 -1.21
CA SER A 67 -11.68 -4.71 -2.22
C SER A 67 -10.64 -3.74 -1.66
N VAL A 68 -11.06 -2.78 -0.83
CA VAL A 68 -10.13 -1.90 -0.10
C VAL A 68 -9.17 -2.72 0.77
N ARG A 69 -9.70 -3.64 1.59
CA ARG A 69 -8.87 -4.50 2.45
C ARG A 69 -7.90 -5.38 1.65
N LYS A 70 -8.36 -5.94 0.53
CA LYS A 70 -7.53 -6.78 -0.35
C LYS A 70 -6.43 -5.97 -1.03
N GLY A 71 -6.77 -4.81 -1.61
CA GLY A 71 -5.81 -3.93 -2.27
C GLY A 71 -4.73 -3.42 -1.31
N LEU A 72 -5.12 -2.98 -0.11
CA LEU A 72 -4.15 -2.57 0.91
C LEU A 72 -3.23 -3.72 1.33
N ALA A 73 -3.78 -4.93 1.53
CA ALA A 73 -2.96 -6.10 1.85
C ALA A 73 -1.93 -6.44 0.76
N LEU A 74 -2.25 -6.23 -0.52
CA LEU A 74 -1.31 -6.40 -1.63
C LEU A 74 -0.18 -5.36 -1.60
N VAL A 75 -0.52 -4.10 -1.32
CA VAL A 75 0.47 -3.01 -1.20
C VAL A 75 1.39 -3.27 0.00
N ASP A 76 0.84 -3.66 1.14
CA ASP A 76 1.60 -3.95 2.36
C ASP A 76 2.51 -5.19 2.18
N ALA A 77 2.07 -6.18 1.41
CA ALA A 77 2.88 -7.36 1.08
C ALA A 77 4.00 -7.07 0.07
N SER A 78 3.95 -5.94 -0.65
CA SER A 78 4.90 -5.59 -1.71
C SER A 78 5.20 -4.08 -1.76
N PRO A 79 5.81 -3.52 -0.70
CA PRO A 79 5.97 -2.07 -0.53
C PRO A 79 6.88 -1.42 -1.58
N GLU A 80 7.83 -2.18 -2.13
CA GLU A 80 8.79 -1.70 -3.13
C GLU A 80 8.35 -2.01 -4.58
N ALA A 81 7.19 -2.63 -4.78
CA ALA A 81 6.71 -2.94 -6.12
C ALA A 81 6.43 -1.64 -6.90
N SER A 82 6.80 -1.64 -8.19
CA SER A 82 6.62 -0.47 -9.08
C SER A 82 5.15 -0.18 -9.37
N ASN A 83 4.32 -1.22 -9.46
CA ASN A 83 2.88 -1.15 -9.73
C ASN A 83 2.02 -1.02 -8.46
N ARG A 84 2.61 -0.76 -7.28
CA ARG A 84 1.84 -0.54 -6.05
C ARG A 84 0.90 0.67 -6.16
N PHE A 85 1.28 1.67 -6.94
CA PHE A 85 0.48 2.88 -7.13
C PHE A 85 -0.75 2.64 -8.01
N ASP A 86 -0.70 1.67 -8.93
CA ASP A 86 -1.90 1.21 -9.65
C ASP A 86 -2.93 0.65 -8.67
N VAL A 87 -2.48 -0.22 -7.75
CA VAL A 87 -3.35 -0.79 -6.71
C VAL A 87 -3.88 0.28 -5.77
N LEU A 88 -3.03 1.23 -5.35
CA LEU A 88 -3.48 2.37 -4.53
C LEU A 88 -4.51 3.23 -5.28
N GLY A 89 -4.36 3.42 -6.59
CA GLY A 89 -5.35 4.09 -7.43
C GLY A 89 -6.71 3.37 -7.40
N ILE A 90 -6.72 2.05 -7.53
CA ILE A 90 -7.95 1.24 -7.44
C ILE A 90 -8.58 1.34 -6.05
N VAL A 91 -7.78 1.22 -4.99
CA VAL A 91 -8.23 1.37 -3.59
C VAL A 91 -8.85 2.75 -3.36
N PHE A 92 -8.20 3.81 -3.86
CA PHE A 92 -8.69 5.18 -3.76
C PHE A 92 -10.04 5.36 -4.45
N GLN A 93 -10.24 4.80 -5.65
CA GLN A 93 -11.55 4.82 -6.31
C GLN A 93 -12.62 4.03 -5.51
N CYS A 94 -12.25 2.89 -4.92
CA CYS A 94 -13.16 2.11 -4.06
C CYS A 94 -13.58 2.92 -2.82
N GLN A 95 -12.65 3.63 -2.17
CA GLN A 95 -12.92 4.44 -0.99
C GLN A 95 -13.83 5.64 -1.30
N LYS A 96 -13.61 6.33 -2.43
CA LYS A 96 -14.51 7.43 -2.86
C LYS A 96 -15.96 6.94 -3.03
N ARG A 97 -16.14 5.78 -3.66
CA ARG A 97 -17.46 5.15 -3.80
C ARG A 97 -18.01 4.68 -2.46
N LEU A 98 -17.16 4.14 -1.60
CA LEU A 98 -17.56 3.70 -0.26
C LEU A 98 -18.10 4.86 0.57
N ILE A 99 -17.49 6.04 0.51
CA ILE A 99 -17.96 7.23 1.23
C ILE A 99 -19.36 7.66 0.78
N ALA A 100 -19.69 7.48 -0.51
CA ALA A 100 -21.02 7.77 -1.04
C ALA A 100 -22.10 6.82 -0.49
N VAL A 101 -21.75 5.59 -0.09
CA VAL A 101 -22.68 4.56 0.44
C VAL A 101 -22.61 4.45 1.98
N ASP A 102 -21.50 4.87 2.59
CA ASP A 102 -21.19 4.74 4.01
C ASP A 102 -20.34 5.92 4.48
N THR A 103 -21.00 7.05 4.76
CA THR A 103 -20.33 8.28 5.20
C THR A 103 -20.01 8.20 6.70
N THR A 104 -18.83 7.66 7.02
CA THR A 104 -18.29 7.64 8.38
C THR A 104 -16.96 8.38 8.44
N GLU A 105 -16.63 8.96 9.58
CA GLU A 105 -15.34 9.62 9.78
C GLU A 105 -14.17 8.64 9.61
N GLN A 106 -14.34 7.37 10.02
CA GLN A 106 -13.33 6.33 9.79
C GLN A 106 -13.05 6.12 8.30
N ASN A 107 -14.09 6.08 7.45
CA ASN A 107 -13.92 5.92 6.00
C ASN A 107 -13.26 7.17 5.38
N ARG A 108 -13.55 8.37 5.90
CA ARG A 108 -12.90 9.63 5.46
C ARG A 108 -11.42 9.64 5.84
N THR A 109 -11.07 9.27 7.07
CA THR A 109 -9.67 9.18 7.50
C THR A 109 -8.89 8.19 6.64
N ALA A 110 -9.45 7.00 6.38
CA ALA A 110 -8.80 5.99 5.54
C ALA A 110 -8.59 6.46 4.08
N LEU A 111 -9.50 7.29 3.54
CA LEU A 111 -9.32 7.93 2.24
C LEU A 111 -8.10 8.86 2.28
N PHE A 112 -8.01 9.74 3.28
CA PHE A 112 -6.91 10.69 3.38
C PHE A 112 -5.55 10.01 3.62
N GLU A 113 -5.50 8.94 4.41
CA GLU A 113 -4.28 8.10 4.54
C GLU A 113 -3.84 7.53 3.19
N THR A 114 -4.79 7.19 2.32
CA THR A 114 -4.49 6.71 0.97
C THR A 114 -4.03 7.85 0.06
N CYS A 115 -4.63 9.04 0.18
CA CYS A 115 -4.14 10.25 -0.50
C CYS A 115 -2.70 10.59 -0.12
N GLU A 116 -2.34 10.49 1.16
CA GLU A 116 -0.96 10.74 1.64
C GLU A 116 0.04 9.77 0.99
N LYS A 117 -0.34 8.49 0.81
CA LYS A 117 0.47 7.52 0.07
C LYS A 117 0.58 7.87 -1.43
N LEU A 118 -0.51 8.34 -2.03
CA LEU A 118 -0.55 8.74 -3.45
C LEU A 118 0.21 10.04 -3.73
N ALA A 119 0.32 10.96 -2.76
CA ALA A 119 1.12 12.17 -2.87
C ALA A 119 2.62 11.87 -3.14
N MET A 120 3.09 10.68 -2.73
CA MET A 120 4.45 10.18 -2.96
C MET A 120 4.64 9.48 -4.32
N ALA A 121 3.60 9.42 -5.15
CA ALA A 121 3.67 8.69 -6.42
C ALA A 121 4.61 9.38 -7.43
N PRO A 122 5.33 8.62 -8.26
CA PRO A 122 6.20 9.18 -9.30
C PRO A 122 5.36 9.84 -10.41
N ASP A 123 6.01 10.63 -11.27
CA ASP A 123 5.35 11.42 -12.33
C ASP A 123 4.47 10.62 -13.29
N THR A 124 4.72 9.32 -13.45
CA THR A 124 3.84 8.40 -14.21
C THR A 124 2.40 8.41 -13.69
N TYR A 125 2.19 8.70 -12.41
CA TYR A 125 0.90 8.77 -11.73
C TYR A 125 0.49 10.20 -11.39
N ALA A 126 1.00 11.21 -12.11
CA ALA A 126 0.73 12.61 -11.86
C ALA A 126 -0.77 12.95 -11.71
N ALA A 127 -1.65 12.29 -12.47
CA ALA A 127 -3.09 12.49 -12.36
C ALA A 127 -3.64 12.03 -10.99
N LEU A 128 -3.23 10.85 -10.52
CA LEU A 128 -3.62 10.35 -9.18
C LEU A 128 -3.02 11.22 -8.08
N ARG A 129 -1.76 11.64 -8.25
CA ARG A 129 -1.07 12.53 -7.31
C ARG A 129 -1.79 13.88 -7.18
N LEU A 130 -2.14 14.50 -8.30
CA LEU A 130 -2.87 15.78 -8.32
C LEU A 130 -4.24 15.66 -7.63
N GLU A 131 -5.00 14.60 -7.91
CA GLU A 131 -6.29 14.38 -7.25
C GLU A 131 -6.14 14.22 -5.74
N ALA A 132 -5.13 13.47 -5.29
CA ALA A 132 -4.80 13.33 -3.87
C ALA A 132 -4.39 14.66 -3.23
N ASP A 133 -3.54 15.45 -3.89
CA ASP A 133 -3.07 16.76 -3.42
C ASP A 133 -4.23 17.75 -3.26
N ILE A 134 -5.17 17.77 -4.21
CA ILE A 134 -6.39 18.59 -4.12
C ILE A 134 -7.23 18.22 -2.89
N LEU A 135 -7.45 16.92 -2.65
CA LEU A 135 -8.24 16.44 -1.50
C LEU A 135 -7.56 16.74 -0.16
N LEU A 136 -6.23 16.59 -0.07
CA LEU A 136 -5.48 16.90 1.14
C LEU A 136 -5.47 18.41 1.42
N SER A 137 -5.28 19.24 0.39
CA SER A 137 -5.34 20.69 0.50
C SER A 137 -6.71 21.15 0.99
N ASP A 138 -7.79 20.61 0.40
CA ASP A 138 -9.15 20.95 0.80
C ASP A 138 -9.45 20.55 2.26
N ARG A 139 -9.01 19.35 2.69
CA ARG A 139 -9.08 18.89 4.08
C ARG A 139 -8.39 19.86 5.03
N ASP A 140 -7.14 20.23 4.73
CA ASP A 140 -6.31 21.05 5.60
C ASP A 140 -6.83 22.49 5.69
N LEU A 141 -7.38 23.03 4.61
CA LEU A 141 -8.03 24.34 4.60
C LEU A 141 -9.36 24.31 5.35
N SER A 142 -10.16 23.25 5.18
CA SER A 142 -11.39 23.08 5.93
C SER A 142 -11.12 22.95 7.44
N ALA A 143 -10.04 22.29 7.84
CA ALA A 143 -9.63 22.18 9.24
C ALA A 143 -9.19 23.53 9.86
N LYS A 144 -8.86 24.53 9.03
CA LYS A 144 -8.50 25.89 9.44
C LYS A 144 -9.67 26.87 9.34
N ASP A 145 -10.91 26.38 9.16
CA ASP A 145 -12.10 27.18 8.92
C ASP A 145 -11.95 28.19 7.77
N ALA A 146 -11.14 27.84 6.75
CA ALA A 146 -10.93 28.69 5.59
C ALA A 146 -12.25 28.94 4.85
N THR A 147 -12.46 30.19 4.44
CA THR A 147 -13.65 30.55 3.67
C THR A 147 -13.68 29.81 2.33
N LEU A 148 -14.87 29.66 1.73
CA LEU A 148 -15.02 29.04 0.41
C LEU A 148 -14.19 29.74 -0.67
N ALA A 149 -14.06 31.08 -0.60
CA ALA A 149 -13.22 31.85 -1.52
C ALA A 149 -11.74 31.48 -1.37
N THR A 150 -11.24 31.45 -0.13
CA THR A 150 -9.85 31.04 0.17
C THR A 150 -9.57 29.60 -0.26
N ARG A 151 -10.53 28.68 -0.08
CA ARG A 151 -10.41 27.29 -0.55
C ARG A 151 -10.34 27.22 -2.07
N ALA A 152 -11.23 27.92 -2.77
CA ALA A 152 -11.25 27.94 -4.23
C ALA A 152 -9.95 28.50 -4.82
N GLU A 153 -9.42 29.59 -4.27
CA GLU A 153 -8.15 30.19 -4.69
C GLU A 153 -6.97 29.24 -4.47
N ALA A 154 -6.88 28.59 -3.31
CA ALA A 154 -5.81 27.66 -3.00
C ALA A 154 -5.85 26.41 -3.89
N LEU A 155 -7.05 25.89 -4.19
CA LEU A 155 -7.21 24.75 -5.09
C LEU A 155 -6.91 25.11 -6.55
N ALA A 156 -7.27 26.32 -7.00
CA ALA A 156 -6.95 26.79 -8.34
C ALA A 156 -5.44 26.92 -8.57
N ALA A 157 -4.65 27.18 -7.53
CA ALA A 157 -3.19 27.27 -7.63
C ALA A 157 -2.49 25.90 -7.84
N LEU A 158 -3.21 24.78 -7.72
CA LEU A 158 -2.69 23.43 -7.91
C LEU A 158 -2.82 22.92 -9.37
N ILE A 159 -3.55 23.64 -10.24
CA ILE A 159 -3.90 23.26 -11.61
C ILE A 159 -3.28 24.26 -12.60
#